data_AF-A0AAP6VP23-F1
#
_entry.id   AF-A0AAP6VP23-F1
#
_cell.length_a   1.000
_cell.length_b   1.000
_cell.length_c   1.000
_cell.angle_alpha   90.00
_cell.angle_beta   90.00
_cell.angle_gamma   90.00
#
_symmetry.space_group_name_H-M   'P 1'
#
loop_
_entity.id
_entity.type
_entity.pdbx_description
1 polymer ?
#
loop_
_entity_poly.entity_id
_entity_poly.type
_entity_poly.pdbx_seq_one_letter_code
_entity_poly.pdbx_strand_id
1 'polypeptide(L)'
;MVKMSHNKIYMYKKFLKKLSRLTLGFKKSKKTITPSTPINMTTNSNKTLSTIAAHRIEDLFNDFCIYIAKRYDANYDDAICDWNCVGATFRYFGSNIHIQLKVWEHSIGHNNLPDGIIVLSDFVTGSGHAQDKNEFVALCNFIFERGSRHGFKHFAAEPPEVTFTPEVAVPNTLIPCMKFA
;
A
#
# COMPACT_ATOMS: atom_id res chain seq x y z
N MET A 1 25.38 15.04 9.92
CA MET A 1 24.12 15.78 9.69
C MET A 1 23.83 15.78 8.19
N VAL A 2 22.98 14.86 7.71
CA VAL A 2 22.74 14.68 6.27
C VAL A 2 21.82 15.81 5.77
N LYS A 3 22.35 16.72 4.95
CA LYS A 3 21.57 17.77 4.26
C LYS A 3 20.62 17.09 3.26
N MET A 4 19.33 17.03 3.60
CA MET A 4 18.30 16.68 2.62
C MET A 4 18.15 17.81 1.60
N SER A 5 18.09 17.45 0.31
CA SER A 5 17.84 18.38 -0.80
C SER A 5 16.52 19.16 -0.61
N HIS A 6 16.50 20.44 -1.00
CA HIS A 6 15.34 21.34 -0.89
C HIS A 6 14.05 20.76 -1.51
N ASN A 7 14.17 19.94 -2.56
CA ASN A 7 13.03 19.30 -3.22
C ASN A 7 12.43 18.17 -2.35
N LYS A 8 13.27 17.42 -1.64
CA LYS A 8 12.83 16.42 -0.64
C LYS A 8 12.13 17.08 0.54
N ILE A 9 12.60 18.24 1.00
CA ILE A 9 11.99 18.99 2.11
C ILE A 9 10.61 19.53 1.72
N TYR A 10 10.45 20.02 0.48
CA TYR A 10 9.16 20.50 -0.02
C TYR A 10 8.13 19.37 -0.16
N MET A 11 8.54 18.24 -0.76
CA MET A 11 7.71 17.04 -0.83
C MET A 11 7.34 16.55 0.56
N TYR A 12 8.29 16.49 1.50
CA TYR A 12 8.08 16.07 2.89
C TYR A 12 7.14 17.02 3.67
N LYS A 13 7.19 18.34 3.46
CA LYS A 13 6.24 19.29 4.09
C LYS A 13 4.84 19.22 3.49
N LYS A 14 4.72 19.13 2.16
CA LYS A 14 3.44 18.91 1.46
C LYS A 14 2.82 17.57 1.89
N PHE A 15 3.67 16.57 2.12
CA PHE A 15 3.36 15.24 2.63
C PHE A 15 2.94 15.23 4.10
N LEU A 16 3.66 15.88 5.02
CA LEU A 16 3.23 16.00 6.42
C LEU A 16 1.90 16.73 6.55
N LYS A 17 1.65 17.73 5.69
CA LYS A 17 0.34 18.40 5.57
C LYS A 17 -0.75 17.49 4.99
N LYS A 18 -0.38 16.40 4.28
CA LYS A 18 -1.29 15.40 3.69
C LYS A 18 -1.53 14.22 4.63
N LEU A 19 -0.51 13.82 5.41
CA LEU A 19 -0.63 12.85 6.51
C LEU A 19 -1.34 13.42 7.72
N SER A 20 -1.21 14.72 8.01
CA SER A 20 -2.04 15.39 9.02
C SER A 20 -3.52 15.43 8.64
N ARG A 21 -3.84 15.09 7.39
CA ARG A 21 -5.21 14.92 6.86
C ARG A 21 -5.64 13.45 6.82
N LEU A 22 -4.81 12.53 7.31
CA LEU A 22 -5.18 11.17 7.58
C LEU A 22 -5.87 11.14 8.95
N THR A 23 -7.20 11.12 8.97
CA THR A 23 -7.94 10.87 10.22
C THR A 23 -7.93 9.38 10.49
N LEU A 24 -7.00 8.93 11.34
CA LEU A 24 -6.91 7.56 11.84
C LEU A 24 -8.01 7.32 12.88
N GLY A 25 -9.13 6.74 12.45
CA GLY A 25 -10.19 6.26 13.31
C GLY A 25 -10.13 4.73 13.40
N PHE A 26 -9.65 4.19 14.52
CA PHE A 26 -9.70 2.75 14.75
C PHE A 26 -11.11 2.36 15.18
N LYS A 27 -11.93 1.83 14.26
CA LYS A 27 -13.21 1.21 14.63
C LYS A 27 -13.00 -0.29 14.88
N LYS A 28 -13.60 -0.79 15.96
CA LYS A 28 -13.61 -2.20 16.29
C LYS A 28 -14.51 -2.93 15.29
N SER A 29 -13.93 -3.62 14.30
CA SER A 29 -14.72 -4.38 13.33
C SER A 29 -15.33 -5.63 13.97
N LYS A 30 -16.66 -5.76 13.91
CA LYS A 30 -17.35 -7.06 13.99
C LYS A 30 -17.49 -7.57 12.56
N LYS A 31 -16.71 -8.60 12.21
CA LYS A 31 -16.79 -9.26 10.91
C LYS A 31 -18.15 -9.94 10.77
N THR A 32 -19.06 -9.33 10.01
CA THR A 32 -20.32 -9.97 9.58
C THR A 32 -20.14 -10.30 8.11
N ILE A 33 -20.12 -11.58 7.78
CA ILE A 33 -20.01 -12.05 6.40
C ILE A 33 -21.40 -12.01 5.80
N THR A 34 -21.69 -11.04 4.95
CA THR A 34 -22.81 -11.09 4.02
C THR A 34 -22.36 -11.71 2.70
N PRO A 35 -23.17 -12.60 2.09
CA PRO A 35 -22.81 -13.22 0.82
C PRO A 35 -22.73 -12.15 -0.28
N SER A 36 -21.63 -12.18 -1.03
CA SER A 36 -21.36 -11.29 -2.16
C SER A 36 -22.35 -11.51 -3.30
N THR A 37 -23.01 -10.43 -3.74
CA THR A 37 -23.80 -10.39 -4.99
C THR A 37 -22.89 -10.74 -6.18
N PRO A 38 -23.36 -11.52 -7.19
CA PRO A 38 -22.55 -11.85 -8.34
C PRO A 38 -22.14 -10.59 -9.12
N ILE A 39 -20.83 -10.42 -9.28
CA ILE A 39 -20.23 -9.34 -10.06
C ILE A 39 -20.33 -9.74 -11.54
N ASN A 40 -21.00 -8.93 -12.36
CA ASN A 40 -20.96 -9.09 -13.82
C ASN A 40 -19.52 -8.88 -14.31
N MET A 41 -18.81 -9.97 -14.57
CA MET A 41 -17.48 -9.97 -15.20
C MET A 41 -17.61 -9.62 -16.67
N THR A 42 -17.64 -8.33 -17.01
CA THR A 42 -17.46 -7.88 -18.39
C THR A 42 -15.97 -7.83 -18.76
N THR A 43 -15.60 -8.77 -19.63
CA THR A 43 -14.41 -8.84 -20.51
C THR A 43 -13.03 -8.90 -19.85
N ASN A 44 -12.56 -10.15 -19.64
CA ASN A 44 -11.14 -10.50 -19.57
C ASN A 44 -10.41 -10.00 -20.83
N SER A 45 -9.77 -8.85 -20.72
CA SER A 45 -8.54 -8.63 -21.47
C SER A 45 -7.46 -9.39 -20.71
N ASN A 46 -6.81 -10.36 -21.35
CA ASN A 46 -5.59 -10.99 -20.85
C ASN A 46 -4.48 -9.94 -20.86
N LYS A 47 -4.59 -8.93 -20.00
CA LYS A 47 -3.58 -7.88 -19.84
C LYS A 47 -2.42 -8.52 -19.11
N THR A 48 -1.39 -8.84 -19.88
CA THR A 48 -0.10 -9.24 -19.35
C THR A 48 0.59 -8.02 -18.76
N LEU A 49 1.21 -8.21 -17.59
CA LEU A 49 2.08 -7.22 -16.97
C LEU A 49 3.13 -6.70 -17.96
N SER A 50 3.26 -5.38 -18.09
CA SER A 50 4.27 -4.77 -18.96
C SER A 50 5.67 -4.94 -18.37
N THR A 51 6.69 -5.01 -19.23
CA THR A 51 8.11 -5.05 -18.80
C THR A 51 8.48 -3.84 -17.92
N ILE A 52 7.93 -2.67 -18.22
CA ILE A 52 8.17 -1.46 -17.43
C ILE A 52 7.54 -1.61 -16.03
N ALA A 53 6.34 -2.16 -15.93
CA ALA A 53 5.71 -2.41 -14.64
C ALA A 53 6.44 -3.48 -13.84
N ALA A 54 6.93 -4.55 -14.48
CA ALA A 54 7.76 -5.56 -13.83
C ALA A 54 8.99 -4.93 -13.16
N HIS A 55 9.79 -4.13 -13.89
CA HIS A 55 10.95 -3.44 -13.30
C HIS A 55 10.57 -2.49 -12.15
N ARG A 56 9.45 -1.76 -12.26
CA ARG A 56 8.98 -0.88 -11.18
C ARG A 56 8.59 -1.66 -9.92
N ILE A 57 8.00 -2.83 -10.09
CA ILE A 57 7.63 -3.73 -8.99
C ILE A 57 8.89 -4.31 -8.35
N GLU A 58 9.88 -4.75 -9.14
CA GLU A 58 11.18 -5.22 -8.63
C GLU A 58 11.93 -4.14 -7.84
N ASP A 59 12.02 -2.92 -8.37
CA ASP A 59 12.65 -1.78 -7.70
C ASP A 59 11.96 -1.45 -6.37
N LEU A 60 10.62 -1.50 -6.34
CA LEU A 60 9.85 -1.30 -5.11
C LEU A 60 10.02 -2.46 -4.13
N PHE A 61 10.13 -3.70 -4.61
CA PHE A 61 10.37 -4.87 -3.76
C PHE A 61 11.74 -4.79 -3.09
N ASN A 62 12.79 -4.41 -3.82
CA ASN A 62 14.12 -4.17 -3.25
C ASN A 62 14.08 -3.07 -2.16
N ASP A 63 13.37 -1.97 -2.43
CA ASP A 63 13.15 -0.92 -1.42
C ASP A 63 12.37 -1.46 -0.19
N PHE A 64 11.43 -2.39 -0.38
CA PHE A 64 10.68 -3.05 0.69
C PHE A 64 11.56 -3.96 1.55
N CYS A 65 12.42 -4.79 0.94
CA CYS A 65 13.42 -5.60 1.64
C CYS A 65 14.34 -4.71 2.50
N ILE A 66 14.84 -3.60 1.94
CA ILE A 66 15.67 -2.63 2.68
C ILE A 66 14.89 -1.99 3.84
N TYR A 67 13.61 -1.68 3.63
CA TYR A 67 12.75 -1.10 4.66
C TYR A 67 12.58 -2.04 5.85
N ILE A 68 12.23 -3.31 5.61
CA ILE A 68 12.03 -4.27 6.70
C ILE A 68 13.33 -4.55 7.45
N ALA A 69 14.46 -4.65 6.74
CA ALA A 69 15.77 -4.89 7.35
C ALA A 69 16.16 -3.74 8.29
N LYS A 70 15.99 -2.50 7.84
CA LYS A 70 16.31 -1.32 8.65
C LYS A 70 15.34 -1.08 9.80
N ARG A 71 14.06 -1.43 9.63
CA ARG A 71 13.00 -1.05 10.59
C ARG A 71 12.71 -2.12 11.62
N TYR A 72 12.92 -3.40 11.26
CA TYR A 72 12.56 -4.56 12.06
C TYR A 72 13.74 -5.50 12.33
N ASP A 73 14.96 -5.10 11.95
CA ASP A 73 16.18 -5.92 12.10
C ASP A 73 16.05 -7.29 11.40
N ALA A 74 15.28 -7.32 10.30
CA ALA A 74 15.05 -8.51 9.49
C ALA A 74 16.21 -8.75 8.52
N ASN A 75 16.34 -9.97 8.01
CA ASN A 75 17.18 -10.21 6.85
C ASN A 75 16.49 -9.69 5.59
N TYR A 76 17.29 -9.25 4.63
CA TYR A 76 16.79 -8.81 3.33
C TYR A 76 15.93 -9.89 2.64
N ASP A 77 16.35 -11.16 2.77
CA ASP A 77 15.71 -12.32 2.14
C ASP A 77 14.47 -12.83 2.90
N ASP A 78 14.11 -12.25 4.05
CA ASP A 78 12.91 -12.62 4.80
C ASP A 78 11.62 -12.08 4.13
N ALA A 79 11.75 -11.16 3.17
CA ALA A 79 10.64 -10.70 2.36
C ALA A 79 10.32 -11.69 1.23
N ILE A 80 9.03 -11.88 0.97
CA ILE A 80 8.52 -12.75 -0.10
C ILE A 80 7.87 -11.88 -1.18
N CYS A 81 8.15 -12.19 -2.45
CA CYS A 81 7.50 -11.58 -3.62
C CYS A 81 6.81 -12.65 -4.46
N ASP A 82 5.48 -12.65 -4.49
CA ASP A 82 4.69 -13.56 -5.30
C ASP A 82 4.11 -12.84 -6.52
N TRP A 83 4.57 -13.21 -7.71
CA TRP A 83 4.09 -12.63 -8.97
C TRP A 83 2.75 -13.22 -9.41
N ASN A 84 1.96 -12.39 -10.11
CA ASN A 84 0.77 -12.82 -10.83
C ASN A 84 0.63 -12.02 -12.14
N CYS A 85 -0.42 -12.31 -12.93
CA CYS A 85 -0.60 -11.69 -14.24
C CYS A 85 -0.86 -10.18 -14.22
N VAL A 86 -1.16 -9.59 -13.06
CA VAL A 86 -1.47 -8.15 -12.91
C VAL A 86 -0.45 -7.37 -12.06
N GLY A 87 0.55 -8.05 -11.49
CA GLY A 87 1.56 -7.46 -10.63
C GLY A 87 2.19 -8.47 -9.66
N ALA A 88 2.35 -8.08 -8.40
CA ALA A 88 2.93 -8.93 -7.35
C ALA A 88 2.30 -8.70 -5.97
N THR A 89 2.54 -9.64 -5.05
CA THR A 89 2.23 -9.52 -3.63
C THR A 89 3.52 -9.58 -2.83
N PHE A 90 3.79 -8.54 -2.05
CA PHE A 90 4.92 -8.51 -1.12
C PHE A 90 4.44 -8.93 0.26
N ARG A 91 5.21 -9.78 0.94
CA ARG A 91 4.90 -10.25 2.29
C ARG A 91 6.14 -10.20 3.17
N TYR A 92 5.95 -9.83 4.42
CA TYR A 92 6.95 -9.99 5.48
C TYR A 92 6.28 -10.46 6.76
N PHE A 93 6.77 -11.57 7.31
CA PHE A 93 6.28 -12.21 8.53
C PHE A 93 7.36 -12.14 9.61
N GLY A 94 7.38 -11.06 10.39
CA GLY A 94 8.22 -10.93 11.57
C GLY A 94 7.52 -11.42 12.85
N SER A 95 8.27 -11.57 13.93
CA SER A 95 7.75 -12.09 15.22
C SER A 95 6.58 -11.29 15.80
N ASN A 96 6.53 -9.98 15.52
CA ASN A 96 5.49 -9.07 16.03
C ASN A 96 4.94 -8.16 14.94
N ILE A 97 5.16 -8.48 13.66
CA ILE A 97 4.64 -7.69 12.56
C ILE A 97 4.38 -8.55 11.33
N HIS A 98 3.22 -8.34 10.72
CA HIS A 98 2.89 -8.89 9.41
C HIS A 98 2.50 -7.74 8.49
N ILE A 99 3.14 -7.69 7.32
CA ILE A 99 2.86 -6.72 6.27
C ILE A 99 2.55 -7.48 4.99
N GLN A 100 1.43 -7.14 4.33
CA GLN A 100 1.12 -7.59 2.98
C GLN A 100 0.74 -6.41 2.09
N LEU A 101 1.48 -6.25 1.00
CA LEU A 101 1.22 -5.26 -0.04
C LEU A 101 0.89 -5.97 -1.35
N LYS A 102 -0.25 -5.64 -1.95
CA LYS A 102 -0.54 -6.01 -3.34
C LYS A 102 -0.14 -4.85 -4.23
N VAL A 103 0.72 -5.10 -5.20
CA VAL A 103 1.30 -4.08 -6.07
C VAL A 103 0.90 -4.40 -7.50
N TRP A 104 -0.01 -3.60 -8.05
CA TRP A 104 -0.69 -3.92 -9.31
C TRP A 104 -0.46 -2.84 -10.38
N GLU A 105 -0.09 -3.29 -11.57
CA GLU A 105 -0.22 -2.46 -12.78
C GLU A 105 -1.70 -2.34 -13.15
N HIS A 106 -2.41 -3.46 -13.17
CA HIS A 106 -3.82 -3.52 -13.54
C HIS A 106 -4.67 -3.98 -12.36
N SER A 107 -5.58 -3.11 -11.93
CA SER A 107 -6.56 -3.42 -10.88
C SER A 107 -7.67 -4.36 -11.34
N ILE A 108 -7.84 -4.50 -12.67
CA ILE A 108 -8.91 -5.26 -13.33
C ILE A 108 -10.32 -4.96 -12.79
N GLY A 109 -10.54 -3.76 -12.25
CA GLY A 109 -11.80 -3.35 -11.63
C GLY A 109 -12.07 -3.94 -10.25
N HIS A 110 -11.11 -4.67 -9.65
CA HIS A 110 -11.23 -5.18 -8.29
C HIS A 110 -11.49 -4.02 -7.32
N ASN A 111 -12.57 -4.09 -6.54
CA ASN A 111 -13.01 -3.02 -5.62
C ASN A 111 -13.19 -1.63 -6.27
N ASN A 112 -13.42 -1.58 -7.58
CA ASN A 112 -13.39 -0.35 -8.39
C ASN A 112 -12.10 0.46 -8.25
N LEU A 113 -10.98 -0.21 -7.97
CA LEU A 113 -9.69 0.45 -7.81
C LEU A 113 -9.12 0.90 -9.15
N PRO A 114 -8.29 1.97 -9.16
CA PRO A 114 -7.54 2.37 -10.34
C PRO A 114 -6.28 1.53 -10.56
N ASP A 115 -5.76 1.56 -11.79
CA ASP A 115 -4.48 0.96 -12.17
C ASP A 115 -3.27 1.68 -11.54
N GLY A 116 -2.11 1.00 -11.52
CA GLY A 116 -0.87 1.51 -10.92
C GLY A 116 -1.02 1.78 -9.43
N ILE A 117 -1.50 0.79 -8.68
CA ILE A 117 -1.92 0.90 -7.29
C ILE A 117 -1.10 0.00 -6.37
N ILE A 118 -0.86 0.50 -5.15
CA ILE A 118 -0.39 -0.30 -4.02
C ILE A 118 -1.55 -0.45 -3.04
N VAL A 119 -1.89 -1.68 -2.67
CA VAL A 119 -2.93 -1.98 -1.70
C VAL A 119 -2.29 -2.59 -0.46
N LEU A 120 -2.46 -1.96 0.69
CA LEU A 120 -2.18 -2.60 1.97
C LEU A 120 -3.35 -3.53 2.31
N SER A 121 -3.15 -4.83 2.09
CA SER A 121 -4.18 -5.85 2.33
C SER A 121 -4.07 -6.51 3.70
N ASP A 122 -2.88 -6.49 4.31
CA ASP A 122 -2.72 -6.94 5.69
C ASP A 122 -1.67 -6.12 6.43
N PHE A 123 -1.99 -5.76 7.67
CA PHE A 123 -1.12 -5.02 8.57
C PHE A 123 -1.48 -5.35 10.03
N VAL A 124 -0.60 -6.11 10.66
CA VAL A 124 -0.74 -6.54 12.06
C VAL A 124 0.54 -6.21 12.82
N THR A 125 0.40 -5.65 14.02
CA THR A 125 1.52 -5.41 14.93
C THR A 125 1.25 -6.02 16.31
N GLY A 126 2.31 -6.41 17.02
CA GLY A 126 2.24 -7.02 18.36
C GLY A 126 1.63 -8.43 18.37
N SER A 127 1.40 -8.96 19.58
CA SER A 127 0.95 -10.33 19.81
C SER A 127 -0.58 -10.54 19.74
N GLY A 128 -1.35 -9.53 19.34
CA GLY A 128 -2.82 -9.53 19.52
C GLY A 128 -3.65 -8.78 18.48
N HIS A 129 -3.21 -8.69 17.22
CA HIS A 129 -3.91 -7.96 16.14
C HIS A 129 -4.12 -6.45 16.38
N ALA A 130 -3.45 -5.87 17.38
CA ALA A 130 -3.55 -4.45 17.69
C ALA A 130 -2.64 -3.65 16.76
N GLN A 131 -3.21 -2.80 15.92
CA GLN A 131 -2.44 -1.97 14.98
C GLN A 131 -1.78 -0.79 15.72
N ASP A 132 -0.46 -0.73 15.68
CA ASP A 132 0.33 0.38 16.18
C ASP A 132 0.28 1.53 15.17
N LYS A 133 -0.20 2.68 15.65
CA LYS A 133 -0.38 3.87 14.83
C LYS A 133 0.93 4.40 14.24
N ASN A 134 2.02 4.34 14.99
CA ASN A 134 3.32 4.84 14.55
C ASN A 134 3.92 3.91 13.50
N GLU A 135 3.79 2.59 13.68
CA GLU A 135 4.19 1.61 12.68
C GLU A 135 3.39 1.76 11.39
N PHE A 136 2.07 1.91 11.49
CA PHE A 136 1.21 2.13 10.33
C PHE A 136 1.60 3.41 9.57
N VAL A 137 1.80 4.52 10.29
CA VAL A 137 2.23 5.78 9.67
C VAL A 137 3.60 5.64 9.02
N ALA A 138 4.54 4.94 9.65
CA ALA A 138 5.86 4.69 9.07
C ALA A 138 5.79 3.86 7.78
N LEU A 139 4.93 2.83 7.75
CA LEU A 139 4.70 2.03 6.55
C LEU A 139 4.04 2.85 5.44
N CYS A 140 3.00 3.62 5.77
CA CYS A 140 2.41 4.56 4.81
C CYS A 140 3.47 5.51 4.25
N ASN A 141 4.37 6.04 5.09
CA ASN A 141 5.44 6.93 4.64
C ASN A 141 6.36 6.26 3.62
N PHE A 142 6.77 5.03 3.90
CA PHE A 142 7.55 4.21 2.97
C PHE A 142 6.81 4.02 1.64
N ILE A 143 5.54 3.61 1.68
CA ILE A 143 4.71 3.35 0.49
C ILE A 143 4.58 4.62 -0.35
N PHE A 144 4.30 5.77 0.28
CA PHE A 144 4.17 7.04 -0.42
C PHE A 144 5.48 7.47 -1.06
N GLU A 145 6.60 7.44 -0.32
CA GLU A 145 7.89 7.88 -0.84
C GLU A 145 8.38 6.96 -1.97
N ARG A 146 8.36 5.65 -1.74
CA ARG A 146 8.93 4.67 -2.69
C ARG A 146 7.98 4.31 -3.81
N GLY A 147 6.69 4.16 -3.51
CA GLY A 147 5.67 3.93 -4.53
C GLY A 147 5.61 5.07 -5.55
N SER A 148 5.58 6.33 -5.10
CA SER A 148 5.57 7.47 -6.02
C SER A 148 6.86 7.57 -6.84
N ARG A 149 8.03 7.32 -6.22
CA ARG A 149 9.32 7.31 -6.91
C ARG A 149 9.38 6.30 -8.05
N HIS A 150 8.77 5.13 -7.86
CA HIS A 150 8.72 4.06 -8.85
C HIS A 150 7.52 4.16 -9.81
N GLY A 151 6.76 5.25 -9.75
CA GLY A 151 5.72 5.57 -10.74
C GLY A 151 4.35 4.95 -10.46
N PHE A 152 4.12 4.39 -9.27
CA PHE A 152 2.77 4.09 -8.79
C PHE A 152 2.02 5.40 -8.55
N LYS A 153 0.69 5.34 -8.63
CA LYS A 153 -0.17 6.53 -8.62
C LYS A 153 -1.18 6.53 -7.49
N HIS A 154 -1.48 5.36 -6.94
CA HIS A 154 -2.57 5.20 -6.00
C HIS A 154 -2.15 4.33 -4.82
N PHE A 155 -2.78 4.58 -3.68
CA PHE A 155 -2.71 3.73 -2.50
C PHE A 155 -4.10 3.47 -1.97
N ALA A 156 -4.36 2.19 -1.68
CA ALA A 156 -5.55 1.77 -0.96
C ALA A 156 -5.17 0.95 0.27
N ALA A 157 -6.06 0.90 1.24
CA ALA A 157 -5.87 0.11 2.45
C ALA A 157 -7.19 -0.57 2.84
N GLU A 158 -7.12 -1.88 3.04
CA GLU A 158 -8.25 -2.69 3.51
C GLU A 158 -8.34 -2.63 5.06
N PRO A 159 -7.24 -2.90 5.79
CA PRO A 159 -7.08 -2.55 7.21
C PRO A 159 -5.86 -1.63 7.47
N PRO A 160 -5.86 -0.76 8.51
CA PRO A 160 -6.97 -0.30 9.36
C PRO A 160 -8.10 0.38 8.55
N GLU A 161 -9.23 0.68 9.20
CA GLU A 161 -10.18 1.68 8.69
C GLU A 161 -9.51 3.06 8.62
N VAL A 162 -8.80 3.34 7.53
CA VAL A 162 -8.26 4.67 7.22
C VAL A 162 -9.30 5.47 6.47
N THR A 163 -9.42 6.75 6.80
CA THR A 163 -10.20 7.70 6.01
C THR A 163 -9.25 8.71 5.37
N PHE A 164 -9.43 8.92 4.08
CA PHE A 164 -8.71 9.93 3.32
C PHE A 164 -9.60 11.16 3.13
N THR A 165 -9.02 12.36 3.14
CA THR A 165 -9.81 13.57 2.85
C THR A 165 -10.35 13.56 1.42
N PRO A 166 -11.51 14.22 1.18
CA PRO A 166 -12.12 14.28 -0.15
C PRO A 166 -11.18 14.81 -1.25
N GLU A 167 -10.24 15.69 -0.89
CA GLU A 167 -9.25 16.27 -1.82
C GLU A 167 -8.30 15.24 -2.45
N VAL A 168 -8.09 14.11 -1.79
CA VAL A 168 -7.07 13.11 -2.17
C VAL A 168 -7.69 11.74 -2.42
N ALA A 169 -8.91 11.53 -1.94
CA ALA A 169 -9.66 10.31 -2.11
C ALA A 169 -10.02 10.06 -3.58
N VAL A 170 -9.95 8.81 -3.99
CA VAL A 170 -10.46 8.37 -5.30
C VAL A 170 -11.94 8.01 -5.11
N PRO A 171 -12.88 8.70 -5.78
CA PRO A 171 -14.31 8.46 -5.62
C PRO A 171 -14.71 7.07 -6.11
N ASN A 172 -15.84 6.56 -5.61
CA ASN A 172 -16.49 5.31 -6.05
C ASN A 172 -15.68 4.02 -5.85
N THR A 173 -14.64 4.06 -5.02
CA THR A 173 -13.87 2.88 -4.59
C THR A 173 -14.58 2.16 -3.44
N LEU A 174 -14.53 0.82 -3.41
CA LEU A 174 -15.17 0.02 -2.34
C LEU A 174 -14.35 -0.05 -1.06
N ILE A 175 -13.07 0.35 -1.12
CA ILE A 175 -12.17 0.49 0.02
C ILE A 175 -11.51 1.86 -0.03
N PRO A 176 -11.06 2.43 1.11
CA PRO A 176 -10.34 3.70 1.13
C PRO A 176 -9.18 3.69 0.15
N CYS A 177 -9.20 4.63 -0.79
CA CYS A 177 -8.18 4.80 -1.82
C CYS A 177 -7.84 6.27 -1.99
N MET A 178 -6.56 6.59 -2.22
CA MET A 178 -6.08 7.94 -2.48
C MET A 178 -5.06 7.99 -3.62
N LYS A 179 -4.90 9.17 -4.21
CA LYS A 179 -3.90 9.46 -5.24
C LYS A 179 -2.57 9.97 -4.62
N PHE A 180 -1.45 9.41 -5.06
CA PHE A 180 -0.11 9.96 -4.85
C PHE A 180 -0.03 11.33 -5.55
N ALA A 181 0.40 12.37 -4.82
CA ALA A 181 0.35 13.76 -5.31
C ALA A 181 1.33 14.01 -6.47
#